data_AF-A0A388QHS8-F1
#
_entry.id   AF-A0A388QHS8-F1
#
_cell.length_a   1.000
_cell.length_b   1.000
_cell.length_c   1.000
_cell.angle_alpha   90.00
_cell.angle_beta   90.00
_cell.angle_gamma   90.00
#
_symmetry.space_group_name_H-M   'P 1'
#
loop_
_entity.id
_entity.type
_entity.pdbx_description
1 polymer ?
#
loop_
_entity_poly.entity_id
_entity_poly.type
_entity_poly.pdbx_seq_one_letter_code
_entity_poly.pdbx_strand_id
1 'polypeptide(L)'
;MLWFVGLGISGSKSIPVEALEVLSKADIVYLEQFTSPIGKSDMLKIKKMTNGEFKQGKRWLVEDGNEILKYAKTKKVVLLSYGDPYIATTHIELRTRAIQEKIKTYSIHASSSLTSMIGECGLHFYKVGRIATIMSEMKSLTTPYYVIYKNIIEGNHTVLLLEYNQDKDYFMDPKDALIGLIETEKGQKRNVIDLSTHVIVASRVGFKDQSIISGKISSLKKIDFGKPPHTIIITGRLHFTESDALKILGRCIDEPQDNSEKTKKISIQMMKKYVPMVRDALEEITPYYKDQKEFKVILENAELYIQDAEKFLEDGQDEVAVLSIGYADGLVDALRLAKGLEPKM
;
A
#
# COMPACT_ATOMS: atom_id res chain seq x y z
N MET A 1 11.86 13.35 30.61
CA MET A 1 12.18 13.33 29.17
C MET A 1 11.67 12.02 28.58
N LEU A 2 11.38 11.99 27.28
CA LEU A 2 10.90 10.81 26.57
C LEU A 2 11.79 10.49 25.35
N TRP A 3 12.32 9.29 25.28
CA TRP A 3 13.11 8.79 24.16
C TRP A 3 12.28 7.83 23.31
N PHE A 4 12.36 7.96 22.00
CA PHE A 4 11.82 7.00 21.03
C PHE A 4 12.99 6.28 20.37
N VAL A 5 13.08 4.97 20.53
CA VAL A 5 14.30 4.23 20.17
C VAL A 5 13.94 3.02 19.33
N GLY A 6 14.54 2.95 18.15
CA GLY A 6 14.47 1.79 17.27
C GLY A 6 15.50 0.72 17.63
N LEU A 7 15.10 -0.55 17.57
CA LEU A 7 15.98 -1.70 17.83
C LEU A 7 16.62 -2.27 16.55
N GLY A 8 16.18 -1.83 15.37
CA GLY A 8 16.57 -2.44 14.10
C GLY A 8 15.82 -3.75 13.83
N ILE A 9 16.29 -4.53 12.85
CA ILE A 9 15.58 -5.71 12.31
C ILE A 9 16.19 -7.07 12.67
N SER A 10 17.35 -7.10 13.33
CA SER A 10 18.10 -8.33 13.64
C SER A 10 18.20 -8.61 15.14
N GLY A 11 17.10 -8.35 15.85
CA GLY A 11 16.99 -8.56 17.29
C GLY A 11 17.95 -7.69 18.08
N SER A 12 18.46 -8.25 19.18
CA SER A 12 19.44 -7.60 20.06
C SER A 12 20.75 -7.18 19.38
N LYS A 13 21.06 -7.70 18.18
CA LYS A 13 22.31 -7.42 17.46
C LYS A 13 22.27 -6.16 16.61
N SER A 14 21.09 -5.68 16.23
CA SER A 14 20.92 -4.48 15.42
C SER A 14 20.67 -3.21 16.23
N ILE A 15 20.69 -3.31 17.57
CA ILE A 15 20.47 -2.18 18.45
C ILE A 15 21.62 -1.17 18.24
N PRO A 16 21.32 0.11 17.92
CA PRO A 16 22.35 1.14 17.81
C PRO A 16 23.16 1.26 19.09
N VAL A 17 24.47 1.46 18.98
CA VAL A 17 25.36 1.56 20.16
C VAL A 17 24.92 2.67 21.11
N GLU A 18 24.47 3.80 20.58
CA GLU A 18 23.93 4.93 21.37
C GLU A 18 22.69 4.53 22.20
N ALA A 19 21.85 3.62 21.70
CA ALA A 19 20.67 3.15 22.42
C ALA A 19 21.04 2.39 23.70
N LEU A 20 22.18 1.68 23.72
CA LEU A 20 22.64 0.94 24.90
C LEU A 20 22.90 1.88 26.08
N GLU A 21 23.49 3.05 25.82
CA GLU A 21 23.74 4.06 26.84
C GLU A 21 22.41 4.62 27.39
N VAL A 22 21.47 4.95 26.50
CA VAL A 22 20.14 5.47 26.88
C VAL A 22 19.38 4.45 27.73
N LEU A 23 19.36 3.18 27.34
CA LEU A 23 18.70 2.11 28.09
C LEU A 23 19.30 1.88 29.47
N SER A 24 20.63 1.96 29.59
CA SER A 24 21.32 1.81 30.88
C SER A 24 21.03 2.92 31.89
N LYS A 25 20.64 4.11 31.38
CA LYS A 25 20.36 5.32 32.16
C LYS A 25 18.86 5.60 32.31
N ALA A 26 17.99 4.77 31.71
CA ALA A 26 16.55 4.95 31.75
C ALA A 26 15.96 4.55 33.10
N ASP A 27 15.00 5.33 33.59
CA ASP A 27 14.24 4.99 34.79
C ASP A 27 13.13 4.01 34.46
N ILE A 28 12.51 4.16 33.28
CA ILE A 28 11.43 3.28 32.79
C ILE A 28 11.62 3.05 31.28
N VAL A 29 11.55 1.80 30.86
CA VAL A 29 11.57 1.37 29.46
C VAL A 29 10.27 0.65 29.14
N TYR A 30 9.54 1.17 28.16
CA TYR A 30 8.39 0.52 27.55
C TYR A 30 8.84 -0.13 26.24
N LEU A 31 8.71 -1.45 26.11
CA LEU A 31 8.90 -2.14 24.84
C LEU A 31 7.54 -2.43 24.22
N GLU A 32 7.21 -1.72 23.13
CA GLU A 32 6.02 -2.08 22.37
C GLU A 32 6.25 -3.31 21.50
N GLN A 33 5.20 -4.11 21.33
CA GLN A 33 5.24 -5.38 20.60
C GLN A 33 4.00 -5.55 19.71
N PHE A 34 3.21 -4.48 19.51
CA PHE A 34 1.97 -4.55 18.73
C PHE A 34 2.17 -4.09 17.29
N THR A 35 3.28 -3.40 17.00
CA THR A 35 3.67 -3.04 15.63
C THR A 35 4.51 -4.14 14.98
N SER A 36 5.23 -4.94 15.78
CA SER A 36 6.11 -6.01 15.29
C SER A 36 6.36 -7.06 16.36
N PRO A 37 6.44 -8.36 16.00
CA PRO A 37 6.72 -9.42 16.95
C PRO A 37 8.18 -9.39 17.40
N ILE A 38 8.41 -9.75 18.66
CA ILE A 38 9.77 -9.92 19.20
C ILE A 38 9.94 -11.30 19.85
N GLY A 39 11.06 -11.95 19.55
CA GLY A 39 11.39 -13.24 20.15
C GLY A 39 11.65 -13.13 21.66
N LYS A 40 11.21 -14.15 22.42
CA LYS A 40 11.43 -14.21 23.89
C LYS A 40 12.91 -14.03 24.28
N SER A 41 13.83 -14.59 23.50
CA SER A 41 15.28 -14.47 23.74
C SER A 41 15.77 -13.02 23.61
N ASP A 42 15.32 -12.29 22.59
CA ASP A 42 15.71 -10.88 22.41
C ASP A 42 15.09 -9.99 23.47
N MET A 43 13.82 -10.21 23.84
CA MET A 43 13.19 -9.51 24.96
C MET A 43 13.98 -9.67 26.26
N LEU A 44 14.46 -10.88 26.58
CA LEU A 44 15.29 -11.12 27.77
C LEU A 44 16.63 -10.38 27.70
N LYS A 45 17.25 -10.30 26.52
CA LYS A 45 18.52 -9.57 26.33
C LYS A 45 18.32 -8.06 26.47
N ILE A 46 17.27 -7.51 25.86
CA ILE A 46 16.94 -6.08 25.97
C ILE A 46 16.62 -5.71 27.42
N LYS A 47 15.88 -6.58 28.14
CA LYS A 47 15.61 -6.38 29.56
C LYS A 47 16.90 -6.33 30.38
N LYS A 48 17.90 -7.17 30.07
CA LYS A 48 19.23 -7.14 30.73
C LYS A 48 20.05 -5.89 30.42
N MET A 49 19.79 -5.21 29.31
CA MET A 49 20.43 -3.94 28.95
C MET A 49 19.79 -2.73 29.66
N THR A 50 18.67 -2.95 30.36
CA THR A 50 17.92 -1.92 31.06
C THR A 50 18.18 -2.02 32.56
N ASN A 51 18.56 -0.91 33.20
CA ASN A 51 18.72 -0.85 34.66
C ASN A 51 17.43 -0.44 35.39
N GLY A 52 16.57 0.35 34.72
CA GLY A 52 15.30 0.80 35.26
C GLY A 52 14.18 -0.23 35.17
N GLU A 53 12.96 0.23 35.42
CA GLU A 53 11.76 -0.58 35.28
C GLU A 53 11.53 -0.95 33.80
N PHE A 54 11.33 -2.24 33.51
CA PHE A 54 11.07 -2.72 32.14
C PHE A 54 9.62 -3.20 32.02
N LYS A 55 8.84 -2.54 31.17
CA LYS A 55 7.42 -2.79 30.94
C LYS A 55 7.15 -3.19 29.48
N GLN A 56 6.18 -4.07 29.29
CA GLN A 56 5.62 -4.31 27.95
C GLN A 56 4.60 -3.22 27.63
N GLY A 57 4.79 -2.52 26.51
CA GLY A 57 3.87 -1.51 26.00
C GLY A 57 2.81 -2.14 25.12
N LYS A 58 1.62 -2.40 25.68
CA LYS A 58 0.45 -2.80 24.89
C LYS A 58 -0.04 -1.64 24.02
N ARG A 59 -0.76 -1.94 22.93
CA ARG A 59 -1.31 -0.93 22.00
C ARG A 59 -2.03 0.21 22.73
N TRP A 60 -3.03 -0.13 23.55
CA TRP A 60 -3.82 0.87 24.28
C TRP A 60 -2.98 1.74 25.20
N LEU A 61 -1.90 1.22 25.82
CA LEU A 61 -1.04 1.99 26.72
C LEU A 61 -0.21 3.01 25.96
N VAL A 62 0.30 2.62 24.80
CA VAL A 62 1.14 3.50 23.95
C VAL A 62 0.28 4.52 23.22
N GLU A 63 -0.88 4.13 22.70
CA GLU A 63 -1.80 5.02 22.00
C GLU A 63 -2.54 5.98 22.96
N ASP A 64 -2.96 5.52 24.15
CA ASP A 64 -3.49 6.41 25.19
C ASP A 64 -2.39 7.35 25.73
N GLY A 65 -1.19 6.83 25.97
CA GLY A 65 0.00 7.61 26.28
C GLY A 65 0.02 8.32 27.64
N ASN A 66 -1.10 8.40 28.38
CA ASN A 66 -1.19 9.20 29.61
C ASN A 66 -0.16 8.78 30.67
N GLU A 67 0.04 7.48 30.84
CA GLU A 67 1.05 6.94 31.76
C GLU A 67 2.47 7.36 31.34
N ILE A 68 2.81 7.15 30.06
CA ILE A 68 4.13 7.46 29.51
C ILE A 68 4.44 8.95 29.68
N LEU A 69 3.49 9.82 29.32
CA LEU A 69 3.62 11.28 29.42
C LEU A 69 3.75 11.72 30.88
N LYS A 70 2.94 11.16 31.79
CA LYS A 70 3.02 11.44 33.23
C LYS A 70 4.41 11.14 33.79
N TYR A 71 4.96 9.95 33.51
CA TYR A 71 6.31 9.61 33.98
C TYR A 71 7.40 10.44 33.30
N ALA A 72 7.24 10.74 32.02
CA ALA A 72 8.23 11.52 31.27
C ALA A 72 8.35 12.98 31.76
N LYS A 73 7.44 13.49 32.60
CA LYS A 73 7.62 14.81 33.24
C LYS A 73 8.76 14.83 34.27
N THR A 74 8.98 13.73 34.99
CA THR A 74 9.95 13.69 36.10
C THR A 74 11.03 12.63 35.94
N LYS A 75 10.86 11.69 35.01
CA LYS A 75 11.77 10.56 34.78
C LYS A 75 12.35 10.56 33.35
N LYS A 76 13.38 9.75 33.15
CA LYS A 76 13.92 9.33 31.85
C LYS A 76 13.13 8.11 31.38
N VAL A 77 12.19 8.34 30.47
CA VAL A 77 11.34 7.29 29.90
C VAL A 77 11.82 6.97 28.49
N VAL A 78 11.85 5.69 28.15
CA VAL A 78 12.17 5.19 26.80
C VAL A 78 10.98 4.40 26.28
N LEU A 79 10.52 4.70 25.06
CA LEU A 79 9.67 3.84 24.25
C LEU A 79 10.53 3.17 23.19
N LEU A 80 10.68 1.85 23.32
CA LEU A 80 11.37 0.99 22.37
C LEU A 80 10.38 0.40 21.38
N SER A 81 10.76 0.36 20.11
CA SER A 81 10.06 -0.36 19.04
C SER A 81 11.03 -1.20 18.22
N TYR A 82 10.54 -2.28 17.64
CA TYR A 82 11.31 -3.03 16.65
C TYR A 82 11.43 -2.20 15.35
N GLY A 83 12.52 -2.36 14.60
CA GLY A 83 12.78 -1.51 13.44
C GLY A 83 13.11 -0.06 13.82
N ASP A 84 12.48 0.90 13.14
CA ASP A 84 12.61 2.35 13.38
C ASP A 84 11.38 2.86 14.16
N PRO A 85 11.55 3.83 15.10
CA PRO A 85 10.44 4.32 15.92
C PRO A 85 9.30 4.99 15.16
N TYR A 86 9.50 5.45 13.92
CA TYR A 86 8.50 6.23 13.18
C TYR A 86 8.04 5.59 11.87
N ILE A 87 8.64 4.48 11.46
CA ILE A 87 8.28 3.83 10.20
C ILE A 87 7.14 2.84 10.45
N ALA A 88 5.97 3.12 9.87
CA ALA A 88 4.75 2.33 10.02
C ALA A 88 4.25 2.21 11.48
N THR A 89 4.41 3.28 12.27
CA THR A 89 3.94 3.39 13.65
C THR A 89 3.13 4.67 13.87
N THR A 90 2.42 4.74 15.00
CA THR A 90 1.70 5.94 15.46
C THR A 90 2.50 6.75 16.49
N HIS A 91 3.75 6.40 16.76
CA HIS A 91 4.55 7.01 17.84
C HIS A 91 4.81 8.50 17.66
N ILE A 92 4.71 9.02 16.43
CA ILE A 92 4.83 10.45 16.15
C ILE A 92 3.72 11.27 16.83
N GLU A 93 2.53 10.69 17.02
CA GLU A 93 1.42 11.31 17.73
C GLU A 93 1.79 11.51 19.22
N LEU A 94 2.28 10.44 19.87
CA LEU A 94 2.70 10.51 21.27
C LEU A 94 3.85 11.50 21.48
N ARG A 95 4.79 11.56 20.53
CA ARG A 95 5.87 12.56 20.54
C ARG A 95 5.31 13.98 20.46
N THR A 96 4.31 14.20 19.62
CA THR A 96 3.66 15.51 19.45
C THR A 96 3.00 15.96 20.75
N ARG A 97 2.22 15.08 21.41
CA ARG A 97 1.63 15.37 22.72
C ARG A 97 2.70 15.65 23.78
N ALA A 98 3.78 14.88 23.82
CA ALA A 98 4.88 15.13 24.75
C ALA A 98 5.49 16.53 24.60
N ILE A 99 5.72 16.98 23.37
CA ILE A 99 6.25 18.32 23.09
C ILE A 99 5.26 19.41 23.52
N GLN A 100 3.95 19.24 23.24
CA GLN A 100 2.90 20.16 23.69
C GLN A 100 2.85 20.27 25.22
N GLU A 101 3.10 19.17 25.93
CA GLU A 101 3.23 19.14 27.39
C GLU A 101 4.60 19.60 27.93
N LYS A 102 5.44 20.19 27.06
CA LYS A 102 6.79 20.70 27.40
C LYS A 102 7.75 19.61 27.89
N ILE A 103 7.51 18.36 27.52
CA ILE A 103 8.41 17.23 27.79
C ILE A 103 9.48 17.21 26.69
N LYS A 104 10.76 17.23 27.09
CA LYS A 104 11.88 17.05 26.14
C LYS A 104 11.80 15.66 25.51
N THR A 105 11.83 15.60 24.17
CA THR A 105 11.83 14.35 23.41
C THR A 105 13.10 14.17 22.59
N TYR A 106 13.52 12.93 22.41
CA TYR A 106 14.67 12.55 21.58
C TYR A 106 14.38 11.26 20.82
N SER A 107 15.13 11.00 19.77
CA SER A 107 14.93 9.87 18.87
C SER A 107 16.25 9.20 18.55
N ILE A 108 16.28 7.86 18.59
CA ILE A 108 17.37 7.06 18.04
C ILE A 108 16.78 6.18 16.94
N HIS A 109 17.21 6.45 15.71
CA HIS A 109 16.79 5.72 14.52
C HIS A 109 17.56 4.41 14.38
N ALA A 110 16.95 3.45 13.68
CA ALA A 110 17.57 2.18 13.37
C ALA A 110 17.05 1.65 12.02
N SER A 111 17.65 0.57 11.51
CA SER A 111 17.20 -0.05 10.27
C SER A 111 15.74 -0.46 10.35
N SER A 112 14.95 -0.16 9.32
CA SER A 112 13.59 -0.65 9.18
C SER A 112 13.52 -1.84 8.23
N SER A 113 12.57 -2.74 8.46
CA SER A 113 12.31 -3.86 7.55
C SER A 113 11.83 -3.34 6.20
N LEU A 114 11.09 -2.22 6.18
CA LEU A 114 10.61 -1.60 4.94
C LEU A 114 11.74 -1.15 4.03
N THR A 115 12.80 -0.55 4.57
CA THR A 115 13.94 -0.11 3.77
C THR A 115 14.84 -1.27 3.39
N SER A 116 15.12 -2.15 4.36
CA SER A 116 16.07 -3.26 4.16
C SER A 116 15.53 -4.30 3.18
N MET A 117 14.24 -4.62 3.25
CA MET A 117 13.56 -5.55 2.35
C MET A 117 13.78 -5.23 0.88
N ILE A 118 13.72 -3.95 0.50
CA ILE A 118 13.83 -3.52 -0.89
C ILE A 118 15.24 -3.84 -1.42
N GLY A 119 16.27 -3.55 -0.62
CA GLY A 119 17.65 -3.89 -0.94
C GLY A 119 17.88 -5.41 -0.97
N GLU A 120 17.35 -6.14 0.00
CA GLU A 120 17.45 -7.61 0.06
C GLU A 120 16.75 -8.29 -1.14
N CYS A 121 15.67 -7.69 -1.67
CA CYS A 121 15.01 -8.15 -2.89
C CYS A 121 15.74 -7.75 -4.18
N GLY A 122 16.79 -6.91 -4.10
CA GLY A 122 17.50 -6.38 -5.26
C GLY A 122 16.72 -5.33 -6.06
N LEU A 123 15.70 -4.73 -5.46
CA LEU A 123 14.89 -3.69 -6.09
C LEU A 123 15.51 -2.29 -5.86
N HIS A 124 15.30 -1.38 -6.80
CA HIS A 124 15.72 0.01 -6.67
C HIS A 124 14.75 0.75 -5.75
N PHE A 125 15.28 1.31 -4.67
CA PHE A 125 14.47 2.02 -3.67
C PHE A 125 13.71 3.23 -4.24
N TYR A 126 14.28 3.93 -5.23
CA TYR A 126 13.63 5.06 -5.90
C TYR A 126 12.38 4.68 -6.71
N LYS A 127 12.14 3.38 -6.95
CA LYS A 127 10.97 2.88 -7.66
C LYS A 127 9.90 2.34 -6.72
N VAL A 128 10.04 2.54 -5.41
CA VAL A 128 9.02 2.18 -4.43
C VAL A 128 7.97 3.28 -4.40
N GLY A 129 6.73 2.91 -4.73
CA GLY A 129 5.58 3.80 -4.70
C GLY A 129 4.95 3.89 -3.31
N ARG A 130 3.67 4.31 -3.28
CA ARG A 130 2.92 4.38 -2.03
C ARG A 130 2.77 3.00 -1.39
N ILE A 131 3.02 2.92 -0.09
CA ILE A 131 2.87 1.69 0.71
C ILE A 131 1.43 1.59 1.23
N ALA A 132 0.91 0.36 1.33
CA ALA A 132 -0.38 0.08 1.95
C ALA A 132 -0.29 -1.13 2.90
N THR A 133 -1.32 -1.31 3.73
CA THR A 133 -1.46 -2.46 4.63
C THR A 133 -2.71 -3.25 4.24
N ILE A 134 -2.57 -4.56 4.10
CA ILE A 134 -3.68 -5.49 3.92
C ILE A 134 -4.14 -5.99 5.28
N MET A 135 -5.42 -5.80 5.55
CA MET A 135 -6.10 -6.31 6.74
C MET A 135 -7.03 -7.46 6.36
N SER A 136 -7.30 -8.33 7.32
CA SER A 136 -8.15 -9.50 7.18
C SER A 136 -9.62 -9.15 6.87
N GLU A 137 -10.06 -7.93 7.18
CA GLU A 137 -11.41 -7.47 6.89
C GLU A 137 -11.62 -7.23 5.38
N MET A 138 -12.52 -7.98 4.72
CA MET A 138 -12.72 -7.90 3.25
C MET A 138 -12.97 -6.49 2.70
N LYS A 139 -13.68 -5.62 3.43
CA LYS A 139 -13.93 -4.22 3.00
C LYS A 139 -12.64 -3.39 2.93
N SER A 140 -11.57 -3.82 3.60
CA SER A 140 -10.30 -3.09 3.66
C SER A 140 -9.47 -3.21 2.37
N LEU A 141 -9.73 -4.21 1.52
CA LEU A 141 -8.88 -4.53 0.36
C LEU A 141 -9.01 -3.56 -0.82
N THR A 142 -10.07 -2.76 -0.85
CA THR A 142 -10.27 -1.75 -1.91
C THR A 142 -9.14 -0.71 -1.90
N THR A 143 -8.70 -0.25 -0.73
CA THR A 143 -7.64 0.75 -0.63
C THR A 143 -6.28 0.20 -1.10
N PRO A 144 -5.77 -0.94 -0.59
CA PRO A 144 -4.57 -1.58 -1.14
C PRO A 144 -4.66 -1.83 -2.65
N TYR A 145 -5.81 -2.28 -3.16
CA TYR A 145 -6.01 -2.49 -4.59
C TYR A 145 -5.79 -1.20 -5.40
N TYR A 146 -6.39 -0.09 -4.99
CA TYR A 146 -6.20 1.20 -5.67
C TYR A 146 -4.80 1.77 -5.51
N VAL A 147 -4.11 1.47 -4.41
CA VAL A 147 -2.68 1.81 -4.25
C VAL A 147 -1.83 1.03 -5.24
N ILE A 148 -2.07 -0.27 -5.40
CA ILE A 148 -1.40 -1.11 -6.40
C ILE A 148 -1.63 -0.53 -7.79
N TYR A 149 -2.88 -0.23 -8.15
CA TYR A 149 -3.23 0.37 -9.44
C TYR A 149 -2.43 1.66 -9.70
N LYS A 150 -2.46 2.62 -8.76
CA LYS A 150 -1.77 3.91 -8.94
C LYS A 150 -0.26 3.72 -9.11
N ASN A 151 0.36 2.90 -8.28
CA ASN A 151 1.78 2.62 -8.38
C ASN A 151 2.14 1.92 -9.70
N ILE A 152 1.38 0.91 -10.12
CA ILE A 152 1.64 0.18 -11.39
C ILE A 152 1.53 1.13 -12.59
N ILE A 153 0.54 2.04 -12.61
CA ILE A 153 0.40 3.04 -13.68
C ILE A 153 1.61 3.97 -13.75
N GLU A 154 2.24 4.27 -12.62
CA GLU A 154 3.48 5.05 -12.54
C GLU A 154 4.75 4.20 -12.74
N GLY A 155 4.63 2.89 -12.90
CA GLY A 155 5.74 1.94 -13.01
C GLY A 155 6.45 1.63 -11.69
N ASN A 156 5.86 2.02 -10.55
CA ASN A 156 6.40 1.85 -9.22
C ASN A 156 6.06 0.47 -8.61
N HIS A 157 6.97 -0.08 -7.80
CA HIS A 157 6.72 -1.25 -6.95
C HIS A 157 5.79 -0.86 -5.80
N THR A 158 4.88 -1.76 -5.43
CA THR A 158 3.96 -1.56 -4.30
C THR A 158 4.35 -2.47 -3.16
N VAL A 159 4.70 -1.89 -2.02
CA VAL A 159 4.88 -2.64 -0.77
C VAL A 159 3.54 -2.75 -0.05
N LEU A 160 3.17 -3.98 0.29
CA LEU A 160 1.95 -4.34 0.98
C LEU A 160 2.31 -5.02 2.30
N LEU A 161 2.23 -4.24 3.37
CA LEU A 161 2.33 -4.75 4.73
C LEU A 161 1.14 -5.67 5.01
N LEU A 162 1.37 -6.70 5.81
CA LEU A 162 0.34 -7.67 6.18
C LEU A 162 -0.05 -7.48 7.65
N GLU A 163 -1.35 -7.59 7.95
CA GLU A 163 -1.86 -7.38 9.30
C GLU A 163 -1.15 -8.28 10.32
N TYR A 164 -0.73 -7.66 11.41
CA TYR A 164 -0.34 -8.30 12.65
C TYR A 164 -1.26 -7.81 13.77
N ASN A 165 -1.89 -8.76 14.45
CA ASN A 165 -2.72 -8.49 15.61
C ASN A 165 -2.17 -9.25 16.82
N GLN A 166 -1.48 -8.52 17.70
CA GLN A 166 -0.85 -9.08 18.89
C GLN A 166 -1.85 -9.75 19.84
N ASP A 167 -3.03 -9.14 20.05
CA ASP A 167 -4.02 -9.64 21.01
C ASP A 167 -4.64 -10.98 20.57
N LYS A 168 -4.74 -11.19 19.26
CA LYS A 168 -5.27 -12.42 18.66
C LYS A 168 -4.17 -13.42 18.24
N ASP A 169 -2.90 -13.08 18.46
CA ASP A 169 -1.74 -13.80 17.91
C ASP A 169 -1.90 -14.13 16.40
N TYR A 170 -2.40 -13.16 15.65
CA TYR A 170 -2.79 -13.33 14.26
C TYR A 170 -1.82 -12.62 13.32
N PHE A 171 -1.45 -13.33 12.26
CA PHE A 171 -0.71 -12.79 11.13
C PHE A 171 -1.44 -13.14 9.84
N MET A 172 -1.64 -12.14 8.98
CA MET A 172 -2.24 -12.35 7.67
C MET A 172 -1.31 -13.20 6.79
N ASP A 173 -1.82 -14.32 6.27
CA ASP A 173 -1.08 -15.19 5.35
C ASP A 173 -0.95 -14.51 3.98
N PRO A 174 0.25 -14.49 3.35
CA PRO A 174 0.42 -13.91 2.03
C PRO A 174 -0.51 -14.47 0.95
N LYS A 175 -0.84 -15.77 1.00
CA LYS A 175 -1.73 -16.42 0.03
C LYS A 175 -3.14 -15.86 0.15
N ASP A 176 -3.65 -15.73 1.37
CA ASP A 176 -4.98 -15.19 1.62
C ASP A 176 -5.08 -13.73 1.17
N ALA A 177 -4.01 -12.96 1.38
CA ALA A 177 -3.91 -11.57 0.93
C ALA A 177 -3.95 -11.47 -0.61
N LEU A 178 -3.18 -12.30 -1.31
CA LEU A 178 -3.18 -12.34 -2.78
C LEU A 178 -4.52 -12.80 -3.35
N ILE A 179 -5.17 -13.79 -2.73
CA ILE A 179 -6.51 -14.27 -3.12
C ILE A 179 -7.54 -13.16 -2.94
N GLY A 180 -7.50 -12.46 -1.81
CA GLY A 180 -8.41 -11.34 -1.55
C GLY A 180 -8.26 -10.19 -2.57
N LEU A 181 -7.03 -9.89 -3.00
CA LEU A 181 -6.80 -8.91 -4.06
C LEU A 181 -7.36 -9.35 -5.42
N ILE A 182 -7.22 -10.64 -5.78
CA ILE A 182 -7.83 -11.19 -7.00
C ILE A 182 -9.36 -11.15 -6.91
N GLU A 183 -9.95 -11.41 -5.74
CA GLU A 183 -11.40 -11.28 -5.57
C GLU A 183 -11.85 -9.82 -5.72
N THR A 184 -11.06 -8.88 -5.20
CA THR A 184 -11.31 -7.44 -5.38
C THR A 184 -11.24 -7.06 -6.86
N GLU A 185 -10.27 -7.60 -7.62
CA GLU A 185 -10.20 -7.41 -9.07
C GLU A 185 -11.49 -7.84 -9.78
N LYS A 186 -12.13 -8.95 -9.40
CA LYS A 186 -13.39 -9.40 -10.05
C LYS A 186 -14.51 -8.38 -9.94
N GLY A 187 -14.55 -7.62 -8.84
CA GLY A 187 -15.50 -6.53 -8.63
C GLY A 187 -15.12 -5.26 -9.39
N GLN A 188 -13.81 -4.94 -9.47
CA GLN A 188 -13.32 -3.71 -10.09
C GLN A 188 -13.18 -3.80 -11.62
N LYS A 189 -12.83 -4.98 -12.15
CA LYS A 189 -12.64 -5.31 -13.57
C LYS A 189 -11.73 -4.30 -14.30
N ARG A 190 -10.55 -4.03 -13.73
CA ARG A 190 -9.58 -3.05 -14.25
C ARG A 190 -8.29 -3.67 -14.78
N ASN A 191 -8.12 -4.99 -14.70
CA ASN A 191 -6.91 -5.73 -15.07
C ASN A 191 -5.64 -5.21 -14.36
N VAL A 192 -5.76 -5.01 -13.03
CA VAL A 192 -4.65 -4.54 -12.19
C VAL A 192 -3.87 -5.71 -11.62
N ILE A 193 -4.57 -6.75 -11.19
CA ILE A 193 -3.96 -7.92 -10.57
C ILE A 193 -4.69 -9.19 -10.97
N ASP A 194 -3.94 -10.20 -11.39
CA ASP A 194 -4.47 -11.50 -11.82
C ASP A 194 -3.50 -12.62 -11.42
N LEU A 195 -3.86 -13.87 -11.74
CA LEU A 195 -3.02 -15.03 -11.44
C LEU A 195 -1.64 -15.00 -12.10
N SER A 196 -1.45 -14.22 -13.17
CA SER A 196 -0.19 -14.07 -13.88
C SER A 196 0.70 -12.95 -13.34
N THR A 197 0.18 -12.12 -12.43
CA THR A 197 0.90 -10.99 -11.83
C THR A 197 2.13 -11.49 -11.07
N HIS A 198 3.30 -10.92 -11.35
CA HIS A 198 4.54 -11.26 -10.67
C HIS A 198 4.64 -10.50 -9.35
N VAL A 199 4.93 -11.23 -8.27
CA VAL A 199 5.00 -10.67 -6.91
C VAL A 199 6.18 -11.26 -6.16
N ILE A 200 6.61 -10.58 -5.11
CA ILE A 200 7.67 -11.02 -4.20
C ILE A 200 7.06 -11.14 -2.80
N VAL A 201 7.35 -12.24 -2.11
CA VAL A 201 7.03 -12.41 -0.69
C VAL A 201 8.34 -12.41 0.08
N ALA A 202 8.58 -11.31 0.80
CA ALA A 202 9.71 -11.14 1.69
C ALA A 202 9.30 -11.59 3.09
N SER A 203 10.01 -12.57 3.63
CA SER A 203 9.68 -13.23 4.89
C SER A 203 10.80 -13.03 5.89
N ARG A 204 10.44 -12.55 7.10
CA ARG A 204 11.35 -12.43 8.25
C ARG A 204 12.65 -11.69 7.91
N VAL A 205 12.53 -10.57 7.18
CA VAL A 205 13.69 -9.76 6.78
C VAL A 205 14.50 -9.33 8.00
N GLY A 206 15.81 -9.57 7.98
CA GLY A 206 16.74 -9.33 9.09
C GLY A 206 16.92 -10.50 10.08
N PHE A 207 16.13 -11.57 9.96
CA PHE A 207 16.27 -12.77 10.79
C PHE A 207 17.13 -13.84 10.11
N LYS A 208 17.60 -14.83 10.89
CA LYS A 208 18.47 -15.90 10.37
C LYS A 208 17.79 -16.79 9.33
N ASP A 209 16.48 -16.95 9.44
CA ASP A 209 15.63 -17.73 8.54
C ASP A 209 14.87 -16.83 7.56
N GLN A 210 15.43 -15.66 7.22
CA GLN A 210 14.94 -14.79 6.15
C GLN A 210 14.75 -15.59 4.86
N SER A 211 13.67 -15.31 4.13
CA SER A 211 13.39 -15.93 2.84
C SER A 211 12.74 -14.92 1.90
N ILE A 212 13.20 -14.90 0.65
CA ILE A 212 12.64 -14.06 -0.42
C ILE A 212 12.25 -15.01 -1.54
N ILE A 213 10.95 -15.04 -1.85
CA ILE A 213 10.39 -15.90 -2.89
C ILE A 213 9.61 -15.02 -3.86
N SER A 214 9.92 -15.11 -5.15
CA SER A 214 9.26 -14.34 -6.20
C SER A 214 8.65 -15.25 -7.25
N GLY A 215 7.59 -14.79 -7.91
CA GLY A 215 6.92 -15.56 -8.96
C GLY A 215 5.50 -15.06 -9.21
N LYS A 216 4.79 -15.78 -10.08
CA LYS A 216 3.39 -15.47 -10.38
C LYS A 216 2.50 -15.88 -9.23
N ILE A 217 1.41 -15.14 -9.00
CA ILE A 217 0.43 -15.50 -7.96
C ILE A 217 -0.07 -16.95 -8.12
N SER A 218 -0.26 -17.42 -9.36
CA SER A 218 -0.63 -18.81 -9.68
C SER A 218 0.31 -19.88 -9.12
N SER A 219 1.60 -19.56 -9.05
CA SER A 219 2.65 -20.46 -8.60
C SER A 219 2.86 -20.33 -7.09
N LEU A 220 2.85 -19.09 -6.59
CA LEU A 220 3.06 -18.77 -5.19
C LEU A 220 1.95 -19.25 -4.26
N LYS A 221 0.71 -19.41 -4.75
CA LYS A 221 -0.38 -19.99 -3.95
C LYS A 221 -0.10 -21.40 -3.42
N LYS A 222 0.89 -22.10 -3.99
CA LYS A 222 1.28 -23.48 -3.63
C LYS A 222 2.51 -23.52 -2.71
N ILE A 223 3.08 -22.37 -2.38
CA ILE A 223 4.33 -22.27 -1.61
C ILE A 223 4.01 -22.04 -0.14
N ASP A 224 4.76 -22.72 0.73
CA ASP A 224 4.85 -22.39 2.14
C ASP A 224 5.95 -21.34 2.35
N PHE A 225 5.58 -20.17 2.88
CA PHE A 225 6.50 -19.08 3.17
C PHE A 225 7.16 -19.21 4.55
N GLY A 226 6.78 -20.23 5.33
CA GLY A 226 7.24 -20.45 6.69
C GLY A 226 6.53 -19.53 7.68
N LYS A 227 7.18 -19.25 8.82
CA LYS A 227 6.59 -18.46 9.91
C LYS A 227 6.53 -16.96 9.60
N PRO A 228 5.54 -16.22 10.14
CA PRO A 228 5.52 -14.76 10.02
C PRO A 228 6.73 -14.07 10.69
N PRO A 229 6.96 -12.77 10.45
CA PRO A 229 6.17 -11.87 9.59
C PRO A 229 6.53 -11.98 8.10
N HIS A 230 5.56 -11.62 7.26
CA HIS A 230 5.71 -11.55 5.81
C HIS A 230 5.30 -10.18 5.28
N THR A 231 5.82 -9.82 4.10
CA THR A 231 5.43 -8.63 3.36
C THR A 231 5.36 -8.99 1.88
N ILE A 232 4.37 -8.44 1.17
CA ILE A 232 4.21 -8.65 -0.26
C ILE A 232 4.72 -7.42 -0.99
N ILE A 233 5.41 -7.62 -2.11
CA ILE A 233 5.75 -6.58 -3.06
C ILE A 233 5.14 -6.94 -4.41
N ILE A 234 4.24 -6.10 -4.92
CA ILE A 234 3.79 -6.18 -6.31
C ILE A 234 4.78 -5.39 -7.16
N THR A 235 5.44 -6.04 -8.12
CA THR A 235 6.43 -5.35 -8.93
C THR A 235 5.77 -4.37 -9.91
N GLY A 236 6.31 -3.16 -10.04
CA GLY A 236 5.99 -2.27 -11.15
C GLY A 236 6.80 -2.63 -12.40
N ARG A 237 7.21 -1.62 -13.17
CA ARG A 237 8.17 -1.80 -14.26
C ARG A 237 9.48 -2.28 -13.68
N LEU A 238 10.08 -3.34 -14.21
CA LEU A 238 11.39 -3.82 -13.74
C LEU A 238 12.51 -3.24 -14.59
N HIS A 239 13.57 -2.79 -13.94
CA HIS A 239 14.85 -2.53 -14.59
C HIS A 239 15.60 -3.86 -14.76
N PHE A 240 16.44 -3.99 -15.79
CA PHE A 240 17.12 -5.26 -16.07
C PHE A 240 17.96 -5.76 -14.88
N THR A 241 18.61 -4.85 -14.16
CA THR A 241 19.36 -5.20 -12.94
C THR A 241 18.49 -5.72 -11.81
N GLU A 242 17.25 -5.22 -11.67
CA GLU A 242 16.29 -5.73 -10.69
C GLU A 242 15.83 -7.13 -11.09
N SER A 243 15.55 -7.35 -12.38
CA SER A 243 15.22 -8.68 -12.90
C SER A 243 16.33 -9.69 -12.67
N ASP A 244 17.59 -9.32 -12.92
CA ASP A 244 18.75 -10.18 -12.65
C ASP A 244 18.91 -10.46 -11.15
N ALA A 245 18.77 -9.42 -10.32
CA ALA A 245 18.87 -9.58 -8.87
C ALA A 245 17.77 -10.49 -8.31
N LEU A 246 16.52 -10.37 -8.76
CA LEU A 246 15.42 -11.23 -8.33
C LEU A 246 15.65 -12.72 -8.65
N LYS A 247 16.35 -13.02 -9.74
CA LYS A 247 16.70 -14.39 -10.12
C LYS A 247 17.78 -14.99 -9.24
N ILE A 248 18.66 -14.16 -8.69
CA ILE A 248 19.89 -14.58 -8.00
C ILE A 248 19.75 -14.52 -6.48
N LEU A 249 19.19 -13.44 -5.94
CA LEU A 249 19.20 -13.14 -4.50
C LEU A 249 18.13 -13.90 -3.70
N GLY A 250 17.11 -14.43 -4.38
CA GLY A 250 16.01 -15.18 -3.77
C GLY A 250 15.61 -16.41 -4.57
N ARG A 251 14.53 -17.07 -4.14
CA ARG A 251 13.95 -18.18 -4.86
C ARG A 251 12.93 -17.66 -5.89
N CYS A 252 13.39 -17.51 -7.14
CA CYS A 252 12.54 -17.11 -8.27
C CYS A 252 11.84 -18.33 -8.87
N ILE A 253 10.52 -18.45 -8.69
CA ILE A 253 9.71 -19.58 -9.17
C ILE A 253 9.35 -19.42 -10.66
N ASP A 254 9.04 -18.19 -11.05
CA ASP A 254 8.72 -17.82 -12.43
C ASP A 254 9.60 -16.64 -12.85
N GLU A 255 9.92 -16.53 -14.13
CA GLU A 255 10.66 -15.39 -14.68
C GLU A 255 10.01 -14.04 -14.29
N PRO A 256 10.81 -13.04 -13.88
CA PRO A 256 10.32 -11.69 -13.58
C PRO A 256 9.62 -11.07 -14.79
N GLN A 257 8.43 -10.52 -14.58
CA GLN A 257 7.63 -9.87 -15.62
C GLN A 257 7.22 -8.47 -15.18
N ASP A 258 7.11 -7.57 -16.16
CA ASP A 258 6.59 -6.23 -15.95
C ASP A 258 5.05 -6.29 -15.83
N ASN A 259 4.53 -5.98 -14.64
CA ASN A 259 3.08 -5.96 -14.43
C ASN A 259 2.42 -4.71 -15.05
N SER A 260 3.17 -3.64 -15.33
CA SER A 260 2.65 -2.38 -15.86
C SER A 260 2.22 -2.46 -17.33
N GLU A 261 2.75 -3.41 -18.11
CA GLU A 261 2.42 -3.55 -19.53
C GLU A 261 0.94 -3.89 -19.76
N LYS A 262 0.31 -4.61 -18.84
CA LYS A 262 -1.08 -5.09 -18.96
C LYS A 262 -2.09 -4.09 -18.42
N THR A 263 -1.69 -3.26 -17.45
CA THR A 263 -2.60 -2.36 -16.75
C THR A 263 -2.73 -1.03 -17.50
N LYS A 264 -3.98 -0.65 -17.81
CA LYS A 264 -4.28 0.62 -18.48
C LYS A 264 -4.91 1.60 -17.51
N LYS A 265 -4.71 2.89 -17.75
CA LYS A 265 -5.39 3.94 -16.98
C LYS A 265 -6.91 3.72 -17.04
N ILE A 266 -7.57 3.95 -15.91
CA ILE A 266 -9.03 3.87 -15.77
C ILE A 266 -9.74 4.75 -16.79
N SER A 267 -9.24 5.97 -17.05
CA SER A 267 -9.74 6.88 -18.10
C SER A 267 -9.77 6.19 -19.46
N ILE A 268 -8.65 5.60 -19.89
CA ILE A 268 -8.52 4.88 -21.17
C ILE A 268 -9.50 3.71 -21.23
N GLN A 269 -9.66 2.95 -20.14
CA GLN A 269 -10.61 1.84 -20.09
C GLN A 269 -12.05 2.32 -20.21
N MET A 270 -12.39 3.44 -19.55
CA MET A 270 -13.71 4.07 -19.64
C MET A 270 -13.97 4.56 -21.06
N MET A 271 -13.03 5.27 -21.69
CA MET A 271 -13.23 5.80 -23.05
C MET A 271 -13.45 4.69 -24.07
N LYS A 272 -12.70 3.58 -23.98
CA LYS A 272 -12.91 2.41 -24.84
C LYS A 272 -14.29 1.78 -24.72
N LYS A 273 -14.99 1.98 -23.60
CA LYS A 273 -16.34 1.48 -23.39
C LYS A 273 -17.38 2.53 -23.80
N TYR A 274 -17.26 3.75 -23.29
CA TYR A 274 -18.31 4.76 -23.39
C TYR A 274 -18.34 5.45 -24.75
N VAL A 275 -17.19 5.72 -25.38
CA VAL A 275 -17.16 6.42 -26.68
C VAL A 275 -17.96 5.67 -27.75
N PRO A 276 -17.75 4.35 -27.98
CA PRO A 276 -18.58 3.61 -28.95
C PRO A 276 -20.06 3.56 -28.55
N MET A 277 -20.35 3.36 -27.26
CA MET A 277 -21.74 3.28 -26.77
C MET A 277 -22.52 4.58 -27.01
N VAL A 278 -21.92 5.73 -26.71
CA VAL A 278 -22.54 7.05 -26.89
C VAL A 278 -22.69 7.36 -28.38
N ARG A 279 -21.69 6.99 -29.20
CA ARG A 279 -21.78 7.13 -30.66
C ARG A 279 -22.94 6.31 -31.24
N ASP A 280 -23.07 5.05 -30.84
CA ASP A 280 -24.19 4.18 -31.24
C ASP A 280 -25.54 4.74 -30.75
N ALA A 281 -25.58 5.33 -29.55
CA ALA A 281 -26.78 5.96 -29.00
C ALA A 281 -27.18 7.23 -29.78
N LEU A 282 -26.19 8.04 -30.17
CA LEU A 282 -26.36 9.25 -30.96
C LEU A 282 -26.85 8.91 -32.37
N GLU A 283 -26.26 7.91 -33.03
CA GLU A 283 -26.68 7.43 -34.35
C GLU A 283 -28.13 6.93 -34.34
N GLU A 284 -28.55 6.23 -33.28
CA GLU A 284 -29.92 5.72 -33.13
C GLU A 284 -30.95 6.83 -32.91
N ILE A 285 -30.61 7.88 -32.13
CA ILE A 285 -31.56 8.95 -31.80
C ILE A 285 -31.65 10.04 -32.88
N THR A 286 -30.58 10.23 -33.66
CA THR A 286 -30.47 11.29 -34.68
C THR A 286 -31.65 11.31 -35.69
N PRO A 287 -32.11 10.17 -36.25
CA PRO A 287 -33.22 10.15 -37.20
C PRO A 287 -34.55 10.69 -36.66
N TYR A 288 -34.77 10.64 -35.35
CA TYR A 288 -36.00 11.11 -34.70
C TYR A 288 -36.10 12.64 -34.60
N TYR A 289 -34.97 13.34 -34.76
CA TYR A 289 -34.83 14.77 -34.53
C TYR A 289 -34.19 15.53 -35.68
N LYS A 290 -33.65 14.85 -36.70
CA LYS A 290 -32.90 15.45 -37.81
C LYS A 290 -33.61 16.61 -38.53
N ASP A 291 -34.94 16.55 -38.62
CA ASP A 291 -35.76 17.55 -39.33
C ASP A 291 -36.22 18.70 -38.41
N GLN A 292 -35.87 18.67 -37.12
CA GLN A 292 -36.28 19.63 -36.11
C GLN A 292 -35.14 20.60 -35.80
N LYS A 293 -35.26 21.85 -36.25
CA LYS A 293 -34.21 22.88 -36.13
C LYS A 293 -33.74 23.10 -34.69
N GLU A 294 -34.64 23.00 -33.72
CA GLU A 294 -34.34 23.22 -32.30
C GLU A 294 -33.40 22.17 -31.70
N PHE A 295 -33.38 20.95 -32.25
CA PHE A 295 -32.54 19.85 -31.77
C PHE A 295 -31.23 19.70 -32.53
N LYS A 296 -31.08 20.39 -33.68
CA LYS A 296 -29.86 20.32 -34.50
C LYS A 296 -28.60 20.70 -33.71
N VAL A 297 -28.67 21.77 -32.92
CA VAL A 297 -27.54 22.25 -32.09
C VAL A 297 -27.18 21.24 -31.00
N ILE A 298 -28.16 20.49 -30.47
CA ILE A 298 -27.93 19.48 -29.43
C ILE A 298 -27.20 18.28 -30.04
N LEU A 299 -27.64 17.80 -31.20
CA LEU A 299 -27.00 16.70 -31.93
C LEU A 299 -25.57 17.06 -32.36
N GLU A 300 -25.36 18.27 -32.89
CA GLU A 300 -24.03 18.77 -33.27
C GLU A 300 -23.10 18.86 -32.05
N ASN A 301 -23.57 19.40 -30.92
CA ASN A 301 -22.74 19.47 -29.71
C ASN A 301 -22.44 18.08 -29.14
N ALA A 302 -23.39 17.14 -29.17
CA ALA A 302 -23.13 15.78 -28.72
C ALA A 302 -22.01 15.12 -29.54
N GLU A 303 -22.04 15.25 -30.87
CA GLU A 303 -20.97 14.75 -31.75
C GLU A 303 -19.63 15.45 -31.48
N LEU A 304 -19.63 16.78 -31.32
CA LEU A 304 -18.41 17.54 -31.01
C LEU A 304 -17.80 17.10 -29.67
N TYR A 305 -18.62 16.88 -28.63
CA TYR A 305 -18.13 16.40 -27.35
C TYR A 305 -17.55 14.98 -27.43
N ILE A 306 -18.07 14.09 -28.30
CA ILE A 306 -17.46 12.77 -28.55
C ILE A 306 -16.08 12.95 -29.20
N GLN A 307 -15.98 13.79 -30.23
CA GLN A 307 -14.71 14.05 -30.93
C GLN A 307 -13.68 14.70 -30.01
N ASP A 308 -14.10 15.66 -29.20
CA ASP A 308 -13.27 16.28 -28.18
C ASP A 308 -12.80 15.26 -27.14
N ALA A 309 -13.66 14.33 -26.72
CA ALA A 309 -13.26 13.27 -25.79
C ALA A 309 -12.14 12.38 -26.35
N GLU A 310 -12.23 11.99 -27.62
CA GLU A 310 -11.19 11.21 -28.32
C GLU A 310 -9.89 12.02 -28.41
N LYS A 311 -9.98 13.28 -28.84
CA LYS A 311 -8.82 14.18 -28.98
C LYS A 311 -8.13 14.46 -27.64
N PHE A 312 -8.89 14.78 -26.60
CA PHE A 312 -8.33 15.01 -25.27
C PHE A 312 -7.64 13.76 -24.73
N LEU A 313 -8.17 12.56 -25.03
CA LEU A 313 -7.51 11.31 -24.65
C LEU A 313 -6.17 11.12 -25.38
N GLU A 314 -6.12 11.42 -26.68
CA GLU A 314 -4.88 11.38 -27.48
C GLU A 314 -3.84 12.38 -26.97
N ASP A 315 -4.29 13.58 -26.57
CA ASP A 315 -3.46 14.64 -25.99
C ASP A 315 -3.03 14.34 -24.54
N GLY A 316 -3.44 13.20 -23.96
CA GLY A 316 -3.13 12.80 -22.59
C GLY A 316 -3.91 13.55 -21.50
N GLN A 317 -4.94 14.30 -21.89
CA GLN A 317 -5.84 15.03 -21.00
C GLN A 317 -6.98 14.13 -20.51
N ASP A 318 -6.61 13.08 -19.76
CA ASP A 318 -7.51 12.01 -19.31
C ASP A 318 -8.80 12.52 -18.65
N GLU A 319 -8.69 13.52 -17.77
CA GLU A 319 -9.82 14.06 -16.99
C GLU A 319 -10.81 14.81 -17.87
N VAL A 320 -10.30 15.60 -18.82
CA VAL A 320 -11.10 16.38 -19.76
C VAL A 320 -11.78 15.45 -20.77
N ALA A 321 -11.09 14.39 -21.21
CA ALA A 321 -11.67 13.37 -22.08
C ALA A 321 -12.89 12.70 -21.42
N VAL A 322 -12.76 12.28 -20.16
CA VAL A 322 -13.86 11.65 -19.41
C VAL A 322 -15.02 12.62 -19.19
N LEU A 323 -14.72 13.89 -18.93
CA LEU A 323 -15.75 14.92 -18.78
C LEU A 323 -16.52 15.16 -20.09
N SER A 324 -15.80 15.29 -21.22
CA SER A 324 -16.41 15.52 -22.54
C SER A 324 -17.34 14.37 -22.94
N ILE A 325 -16.93 13.11 -22.76
CA ILE A 325 -17.83 12.00 -23.11
C ILE A 325 -19.07 11.96 -22.19
N GLY A 326 -18.93 12.37 -20.92
CA GLY A 326 -20.07 12.47 -20.01
C GLY A 326 -21.07 13.55 -20.41
N TYR A 327 -20.59 14.67 -20.98
CA TYR A 327 -21.48 15.70 -21.55
C TYR A 327 -22.21 15.19 -22.79
N ALA A 328 -21.50 14.53 -23.72
CA ALA A 328 -22.12 13.94 -24.90
C ALA A 328 -23.23 12.95 -24.52
N ASP A 329 -22.91 12.04 -23.60
CA ASP A 329 -23.82 11.03 -23.09
C ASP A 329 -25.08 11.64 -22.46
N GLY A 330 -24.92 12.63 -21.57
CA GLY A 330 -26.06 13.30 -20.94
C GLY A 330 -26.98 14.02 -21.95
N LEU A 331 -26.42 14.59 -23.02
CA LEU A 331 -27.23 15.17 -24.11
C LEU A 331 -27.99 14.10 -24.89
N VAL A 332 -27.34 12.98 -25.21
CA VAL A 332 -27.95 11.88 -25.96
C VAL A 332 -29.07 11.22 -25.15
N ASP A 333 -28.83 10.92 -23.87
CA ASP A 333 -29.83 10.32 -22.99
C ASP A 333 -31.03 11.25 -22.78
N ALA A 334 -30.83 12.57 -22.69
CA ALA A 334 -31.92 13.53 -22.63
C ALA A 334 -32.83 13.47 -23.89
N LEU A 335 -32.24 13.31 -25.08
CA LEU A 335 -33.00 13.14 -26.32
C LEU A 335 -33.74 11.79 -26.36
N ARG A 336 -33.11 10.72 -25.87
CA ARG A 336 -33.73 9.38 -25.80
C ARG A 336 -34.96 9.41 -24.88
N LEU A 337 -34.81 9.95 -23.67
CA LEU A 337 -35.89 10.10 -22.70
C LEU A 337 -37.05 10.94 -23.27
N ALA A 338 -36.74 12.03 -23.98
CA ALA A 338 -37.76 12.86 -24.63
C ALA A 338 -38.55 12.14 -25.74
N LYS A 339 -38.03 11.03 -26.30
CA LYS A 339 -38.77 10.13 -27.19
C LYS A 339 -39.41 8.92 -26.50
N GLY A 340 -39.29 8.81 -25.18
CA GLY A 340 -39.75 7.65 -24.44
C GLY A 340 -38.90 6.39 -24.67
N LEU A 341 -37.64 6.58 -25.10
CA LEU A 341 -36.65 5.51 -25.16
C LEU A 341 -35.87 5.49 -23.85
N GLU A 342 -35.52 4.29 -23.38
CA GLU A 342 -34.67 4.12 -22.21
C GLU A 342 -33.23 4.62 -22.50
N PRO A 343 -32.54 5.17 -21.48
CA PRO A 343 -31.10 5.41 -21.53
C PRO A 343 -30.32 4.16 -21.95
N LYS A 344 -29.20 4.32 -22.65
CA LYS A 344 -28.39 3.17 -23.10
C LYS A 344 -27.41 2.65 -22.03
N MET A 345 -27.40 3.26 -20.85
CA MET A 345 -26.48 2.95 -19.75
C MET A 345 -27.10 2.27 -18.54
#